data_AF-A0A958CIY4-F1
#
_entry.id   AF-A0A958CIY4-F1
#
_cell.length_a   1.000
_cell.length_b   1.000
_cell.length_c   1.000
_cell.angle_alpha   90.00
_cell.angle_beta   90.00
_cell.angle_gamma   90.00
#
_symmetry.space_group_name_H-M   'P 1'
#
loop_
_entity.id
_entity.type
_entity.pdbx_description
1 polymer ?
#
loop_
_entity_poly.entity_id
_entity_poly.type
_entity_poly.pdbx_seq_one_letter_code
_entity_poly.pdbx_strand_id
1 'polypeptide(L)'
;MTTNTDSRQIDRKFRVHMLPMEYDKRPIDERIRDFAEVLIGYNTETATIEAARCMQCPDPQPCISRCPAGNDVPQALWLASQGDFIGAAQV
;
A
#
# COMPACT_ATOMS: atom_id res chain seq x y z
N MET A 1 15.61 -13.72 9.01
CA MET A 1 14.24 -14.16 8.70
C MET A 1 14.06 -13.97 7.22
N THR A 2 14.00 -15.06 6.46
CA THR A 2 13.97 -15.07 4.99
C THR A 2 12.51 -14.94 4.54
N THR A 3 12.04 -13.73 4.25
CA THR A 3 10.72 -13.53 3.66
C THR A 3 10.84 -13.77 2.16
N ASN A 4 10.39 -14.96 1.73
CA ASN A 4 10.51 -15.48 0.36
C ASN A 4 9.51 -14.79 -0.60
N THR A 5 9.61 -13.46 -0.74
CA THR A 5 8.81 -12.62 -1.67
C THR A 5 9.16 -12.86 -3.13
N ASP A 6 10.34 -13.41 -3.40
CA ASP A 6 10.87 -13.64 -4.76
C ASP A 6 10.00 -14.64 -5.56
N SER A 7 9.23 -15.48 -4.86
CA SER A 7 8.38 -16.53 -5.43
C SER A 7 7.03 -16.06 -6.02
N ARG A 8 6.64 -14.78 -5.85
CA ARG A 8 5.33 -14.29 -6.32
C ARG A 8 5.32 -14.10 -7.84
N GLN A 9 4.48 -14.86 -8.55
CA GLN A 9 4.30 -14.71 -10.00
C GLN A 9 3.50 -13.44 -10.31
N ILE A 10 4.21 -12.36 -10.61
CA ILE A 10 3.62 -11.05 -10.94
C ILE A 10 4.34 -10.41 -12.13
N ASP A 11 3.60 -9.61 -12.90
CA ASP A 11 4.20 -8.75 -13.92
C ASP A 11 4.73 -7.46 -13.29
N ARG A 12 6.00 -7.49 -12.89
CA ARG A 12 6.68 -6.34 -12.28
C ARG A 12 6.78 -5.16 -13.24
N LYS A 13 6.95 -5.42 -14.54
CA LYS A 13 7.04 -4.38 -15.57
C LYS A 13 5.69 -3.69 -15.74
N PHE A 14 4.59 -4.42 -15.72
CA PHE A 14 3.28 -3.79 -15.71
C PHE A 14 3.07 -2.95 -14.44
N ARG A 15 3.39 -3.50 -13.27
CA ARG A 15 3.17 -2.83 -11.98
C ARG A 15 3.93 -1.50 -11.83
N VAL A 16 5.16 -1.40 -12.33
CA VAL A 16 5.94 -0.14 -12.26
C VAL A 16 5.35 0.99 -13.10
N HIS A 17 4.61 0.64 -14.17
CA HIS A 17 4.00 1.63 -15.07
C HIS A 17 2.54 1.94 -14.72
N MET A 18 1.96 1.27 -13.73
CA MET A 18 0.67 1.72 -13.21
C MET A 18 0.84 3.14 -12.67
N LEU A 19 -0.21 3.96 -12.74
CA LEU A 19 -0.25 5.27 -12.10
C LEU A 19 -0.85 5.17 -10.68
N PRO A 20 -0.38 5.97 -9.71
CA PRO A 20 -0.95 5.97 -8.37
C PRO A 20 -2.45 6.27 -8.42
N MET A 21 -3.20 5.60 -7.56
CA MET A 21 -4.60 5.93 -7.33
C MET A 21 -4.68 7.27 -6.59
N GLU A 22 -5.61 8.11 -7.00
CA GLU A 22 -5.94 9.31 -6.23
C GLU A 22 -6.70 8.90 -4.97
N TYR A 23 -6.42 9.61 -3.87
CA TYR A 23 -7.10 9.44 -2.59
C TYR A 23 -7.96 10.66 -2.30
N ASP A 24 -9.06 10.42 -1.60
CA ASP A 24 -10.05 11.45 -1.37
C ASP A 24 -9.63 12.39 -0.23
N LYS A 25 -9.97 13.67 -0.41
CA LYS A 25 -9.75 14.74 0.57
C LYS A 25 -11.05 15.50 0.73
N ARG A 26 -11.29 15.99 1.95
CA ARG A 26 -12.42 16.91 2.19
C ARG A 26 -12.26 18.20 1.38
N PRO A 27 -13.36 18.78 0.88
CA PRO A 27 -13.36 20.08 0.23
C PRO A 27 -12.71 21.17 1.08
N ILE A 28 -12.05 22.13 0.43
CA ILE A 28 -11.30 23.19 1.12
C ILE A 28 -12.24 24.06 1.97
N ASP A 29 -13.38 24.42 1.40
CA ASP A 29 -14.38 25.28 2.03
C ASP A 29 -15.02 24.65 3.28
N GLU A 30 -15.06 23.32 3.36
CA GLU A 30 -15.48 22.58 4.55
C GLU A 30 -14.36 22.49 5.59
N ARG A 31 -13.17 21.99 5.19
CA ARG A 31 -12.10 21.63 6.15
C ARG A 31 -11.41 22.82 6.81
N ILE A 32 -11.62 24.04 6.32
CA ILE A 32 -11.13 25.27 6.99
C ILE A 32 -12.04 25.72 8.15
N ARG A 33 -13.17 25.04 8.38
CA ARG A 33 -14.19 25.44 9.35
C ARG A 33 -14.26 24.53 10.59
N ASP A 34 -13.49 23.46 10.62
CA ASP A 34 -13.46 22.50 11.73
C ASP A 34 -12.07 21.86 11.88
N PHE A 35 -11.96 20.91 12.81
CA PHE A 35 -10.75 20.16 13.11
C PHE A 35 -10.87 18.67 12.73
N ALA A 36 -11.87 18.29 11.93
CA ALA A 36 -12.02 16.91 11.50
C ALA A 36 -10.97 16.55 10.44
N GLU A 37 -10.61 15.27 10.38
CA GLU A 37 -9.55 14.77 9.51
C GLU A 37 -9.76 15.17 8.05
N VAL A 38 -8.70 15.69 7.42
CA VAL A 38 -8.75 16.18 6.04
C VAL A 38 -8.70 15.04 5.02
N LEU A 39 -7.94 14.00 5.35
CA LEU A 39 -7.68 12.86 4.49
C LEU A 39 -8.84 11.87 4.66
N ILE A 40 -9.64 11.69 3.61
CA ILE A 40 -10.66 10.63 3.58
C ILE A 40 -9.98 9.31 3.22
N GLY A 41 -8.95 9.37 2.36
CA GLY A 41 -8.10 8.23 2.04
C GLY A 41 -8.65 7.38 0.89
N TYR A 42 -8.42 6.08 0.96
CA TYR A 42 -8.89 5.12 -0.03
C TYR A 42 -10.12 4.37 0.47
N ASN A 43 -11.02 4.03 -0.44
CA ASN A 43 -12.03 3.01 -0.19
C ASN A 43 -11.43 1.62 -0.43
N THR A 44 -12.18 0.57 -0.14
CA THR A 44 -11.72 -0.83 -0.29
C THR A 44 -11.19 -1.13 -1.69
N GLU A 45 -11.89 -0.70 -2.74
CA GLU A 45 -11.51 -0.98 -4.12
C GLU A 45 -10.22 -0.24 -4.50
N THR A 46 -10.15 1.07 -4.23
CA THR A 46 -8.97 1.87 -4.55
C THR A 46 -7.76 1.48 -3.72
N ALA A 47 -7.95 1.07 -2.46
CA ALA A 47 -6.88 0.54 -1.61
C ALA A 47 -6.31 -0.78 -2.14
N THR A 48 -7.17 -1.70 -2.59
CA THR A 48 -6.74 -2.97 -3.20
C THR A 48 -5.96 -2.72 -4.49
N ILE A 49 -6.43 -1.80 -5.34
CA ILE A 49 -5.72 -1.42 -6.59
C ILE A 49 -4.38 -0.76 -6.26
N GLU A 50 -4.34 0.18 -5.31
CA GLU A 50 -3.09 0.85 -4.94
C GLU A 50 -2.08 -0.14 -4.37
N ALA A 51 -2.52 -1.07 -3.51
CA ALA A 51 -1.66 -2.11 -2.96
C ALA A 51 -1.10 -3.06 -4.04
N ALA A 52 -1.90 -3.35 -5.08
CA ALA A 52 -1.49 -4.18 -6.21
C ALA A 52 -0.37 -3.56 -7.07
N ARG A 53 -0.10 -2.25 -6.93
CA ARG A 53 1.03 -1.57 -7.59
C ARG A 53 2.39 -1.97 -7.02
N CYS A 54 2.42 -2.51 -5.80
CA CYS A 54 3.66 -3.00 -5.21
C CYS A 54 4.33 -4.02 -6.13
N MET A 55 5.56 -3.74 -6.56
CA MET A 55 6.31 -4.60 -7.48
C MET A 55 6.87 -5.87 -6.83
N GLN A 56 6.71 -6.04 -5.52
CA GLN A 56 7.32 -7.15 -4.75
C GLN A 56 8.78 -7.30 -5.15
N CYS A 57 9.54 -6.23 -4.89
CA CYS A 57 10.93 -6.11 -5.33
C CYS A 57 11.73 -7.32 -4.83
N PRO A 58 12.64 -7.86 -5.65
CA PRO A 58 13.62 -8.82 -5.16
C PRO A 58 14.44 -8.22 -4.01
N ASP A 59 15.01 -9.07 -3.18
CA ASP A 59 15.85 -8.61 -2.08
C ASP A 59 17.14 -7.93 -2.58
N PRO A 60 17.62 -6.89 -1.88
CA PRO A 60 17.06 -6.30 -0.67
C PRO A 60 15.89 -5.34 -0.94
N GLN A 61 14.81 -5.49 -0.17
CA GLN A 61 13.63 -4.63 -0.30
C GLN A 61 13.85 -3.28 0.41
N PRO A 62 13.86 -2.15 -0.34
CA PRO A 62 14.22 -0.84 0.23
C PRO A 62 13.20 -0.32 1.24
N CYS A 63 11.91 -0.61 1.04
CA CYS A 63 10.86 -0.20 1.98
C CYS A 63 11.04 -0.84 3.38
N ILE A 64 11.46 -2.11 3.45
CA ILE A 64 11.72 -2.80 4.72
C ILE A 64 13.00 -2.23 5.35
N SER A 65 14.10 -2.17 4.60
CA SER A 65 15.40 -1.71 5.13
C SER A 65 15.43 -0.25 5.59
N ARG A 66 14.48 0.58 5.12
CA ARG A 66 14.35 1.98 5.52
C ARG A 66 13.27 2.23 6.55
N CYS A 67 12.43 1.25 6.87
CA CYS A 67 11.42 1.40 7.90
C CYS A 67 12.07 1.23 9.29
N PRO A 68 12.09 2.27 10.14
CA PRO A 68 12.70 2.17 11.48
C PRO A 68 11.94 1.23 12.43
N ALA A 69 10.66 0.97 12.16
CA ALA A 69 9.84 0.02 12.90
C ALA A 69 10.00 -1.44 12.41
N GLY A 70 10.69 -1.66 11.28
CA GLY A 70 10.88 -2.98 10.71
C GLY A 70 9.63 -3.59 10.06
N ASN A 71 8.66 -2.78 9.67
CA ASN A 71 7.43 -3.25 9.03
C ASN A 71 7.70 -4.00 7.72
N ASP A 72 7.07 -5.15 7.52
CA ASP A 72 7.09 -5.87 6.24
C ASP A 72 6.03 -5.29 5.28
N VAL A 73 6.35 -4.11 4.74
CA VAL A 73 5.50 -3.37 3.78
C VAL A 73 5.10 -4.24 2.57
N PRO A 74 6.01 -5.01 1.93
CA PRO A 74 5.67 -5.89 0.81
C PRO A 74 4.64 -6.96 1.15
N GLN A 75 4.73 -7.59 2.33
CA GLN A 75 3.76 -8.58 2.79
C GLN A 75 2.40 -7.94 3.12
N ALA A 76 2.38 -6.80 3.81
CA ALA A 76 1.14 -6.08 4.11
C ALA A 76 0.40 -5.66 2.82
N LEU A 77 1.12 -5.09 1.85
CA LEU A 77 0.54 -4.70 0.56
C LEU A 77 0.08 -5.90 -0.28
N TRP A 78 0.73 -7.06 -0.14
CA TRP A 78 0.28 -8.28 -0.82
C TRP A 78 -1.09 -8.75 -0.30
N LEU A 79 -1.27 -8.80 1.02
CA LEU A 79 -2.55 -9.18 1.64
C LEU A 79 -3.65 -8.15 1.32
N ALA A 80 -3.34 -6.86 1.43
CA ALA A 80 -4.28 -5.79 1.05
C ALA A 80 -4.68 -5.84 -0.43
N SER A 81 -3.77 -6.22 -1.33
CA SER A 81 -4.08 -6.42 -2.76
C SER A 81 -5.00 -7.61 -3.04
N GLN A 82 -5.24 -8.47 -2.04
CA GLN A 82 -6.20 -9.58 -2.09
C GLN A 82 -7.47 -9.29 -1.28
N GLY A 83 -7.59 -8.09 -0.71
CA GLY A 83 -8.70 -7.70 0.17
C GLY A 83 -8.59 -8.21 1.61
N ASP A 84 -7.48 -8.85 1.99
CA ASP A 84 -7.25 -9.29 3.37
C ASP A 84 -6.61 -8.16 4.20
N PHE A 85 -7.43 -7.19 4.58
CA PHE A 85 -6.96 -6.02 5.34
C PHE A 85 -6.62 -6.36 6.80
N ILE A 86 -7.33 -7.34 7.39
CA ILE A 86 -7.06 -7.75 8.77
C ILE A 86 -5.73 -8.51 8.83
N GLY A 87 -5.49 -9.43 7.90
CA GLY A 87 -4.19 -10.07 7.75
C GLY A 87 -3.09 -9.05 7.49
N ALA A 88 -3.32 -8.08 6.59
CA ALA A 88 -2.35 -7.01 6.32
C ALA A 88 -1.99 -6.18 7.56
N ALA A 89 -2.94 -5.92 8.45
CA ALA A 89 -2.72 -5.14 9.67
C ALA A 89 -1.96 -5.89 10.78
N GLN A 90 -1.80 -7.22 10.64
CA GLN A 90 -1.09 -8.07 11.61
C GLN A 90 0.37 -8.36 11.23
N VAL A 91 0.81 -7.83 10.10
CA VAL A 91 2.17 -7.94 9.55
C VAL A 91 3.07 -6.86 10.14
#